data_AF-A0A7S0L3M9-F1
#
_entry.id   AF-A0A7S0L3M9-F1
#
_cell.length_a   1.000
_cell.length_b   1.000
_cell.length_c   1.000
_cell.angle_alpha   90.00
_cell.angle_beta   90.00
_cell.angle_gamma   90.00
#
_symmetry.space_group_name_H-M   'P 1'
#
loop_
_entity.id
_entity.type
_entity.pdbx_description
1 polymer ?
#
loop_
_entity_poly.entity_id
_entity_poly.type
_entity_poly.pdbx_seq_one_letter_code
_entity_poly.pdbx_strand_id
1 'polypeptide(L)'
;SPFRVRKEKLGSLQRFVEHDGCADDFSPTLFPTLEVQRIAVIDIRLFNTDRHGGNILVQRARGPDGTDEPRSPGLKLIPIDHGFCLPDWECALDSLAAADFEWRYWAQARAPMEAAVLEHIRRIDVHADAARLRADEPAPTASGIPALPPLREGCITTMRIGTRLLQIGAAEALTLGDIADIICEPHPQAEHADLGGAGASVLHGLCRGARSEALLRVLQCGKALSVEQRAVVEEAAFHEALDQRLSAYMRALKRQWTAAAQ
;
A
#
# COMPACT_ATOMS: atom_id res chain seq x y z
N SER A 1 -32.27 -7.19 -35.47
CA SER A 1 -32.03 -8.65 -35.34
C SER A 1 -32.56 -9.10 -33.99
N PRO A 2 -33.50 -10.06 -33.92
CA PRO A 2 -34.15 -10.50 -32.68
C PRO A 2 -33.25 -11.37 -31.77
N PHE A 3 -31.97 -11.53 -32.10
CA PHE A 3 -31.02 -12.36 -31.35
C PHE A 3 -29.83 -11.58 -30.78
N ARG A 4 -30.06 -10.37 -30.24
CA ARG A 4 -29.00 -9.71 -29.46
C ARG A 4 -28.93 -10.37 -28.08
N VAL A 5 -28.23 -11.50 -28.01
CA VAL A 5 -27.87 -12.15 -26.75
C VAL A 5 -27.25 -11.09 -25.86
N ARG A 6 -27.88 -10.80 -24.71
CA ARG A 6 -27.30 -9.91 -23.71
C ARG A 6 -26.03 -10.59 -23.20
N LYS A 7 -24.87 -10.10 -23.65
CA LYS A 7 -23.58 -10.51 -23.08
C LYS A 7 -23.46 -9.85 -21.72
N GLU A 8 -23.56 -10.66 -20.68
CA GLU A 8 -23.21 -10.23 -19.34
C GLU A 8 -21.69 -10.07 -19.25
N LYS A 9 -21.24 -9.11 -18.45
CA LYS A 9 -19.82 -8.82 -18.20
C LYS A 9 -19.60 -8.81 -16.70
N LEU A 10 -18.55 -9.47 -16.26
CA LEU A 10 -18.05 -9.39 -14.89
C LEU A 10 -17.09 -8.20 -14.78
N GLY A 11 -17.19 -7.47 -13.67
CA GLY A 11 -16.36 -6.30 -13.40
C GLY A 11 -16.67 -5.70 -12.04
N SER A 12 -15.86 -4.72 -11.63
CA SER A 12 -16.11 -3.93 -10.44
C SER A 12 -17.23 -2.93 -10.67
N LEU A 13 -18.11 -2.76 -9.67
CA LEU A 13 -19.13 -1.72 -9.65
C LEU A 13 -18.88 -0.84 -8.42
N GLN A 14 -18.39 0.37 -8.64
CA GLN A 14 -18.19 1.35 -7.58
C GLN A 14 -19.42 2.25 -7.46
N ARG A 15 -19.86 2.53 -6.23
CA ARG A 15 -20.92 3.50 -5.98
C ARG A 15 -20.46 4.90 -6.43
N PHE A 16 -21.26 5.56 -7.24
CA PHE A 16 -21.05 6.96 -7.59
C PHE A 16 -21.15 7.86 -6.35
N VAL A 17 -20.26 8.85 -6.27
CA VAL A 17 -20.22 9.86 -5.21
C VAL A 17 -20.21 11.22 -5.86
N GLU A 18 -21.19 12.06 -5.52
CA GLU A 18 -21.19 13.47 -5.92
C GLU A 18 -19.97 14.17 -5.35
N HIS A 19 -19.31 14.98 -6.16
CA HIS A 19 -18.05 15.66 -5.84
C HIS A 19 -18.00 16.99 -6.60
N ASP A 20 -17.10 17.89 -6.17
CA ASP A 20 -16.96 19.22 -6.76
C ASP A 20 -15.76 19.34 -7.71
N GLY A 21 -14.88 18.34 -7.75
CA GLY A 21 -13.74 18.21 -8.67
C GLY A 21 -12.78 17.11 -8.20
N CYS A 22 -11.61 16.98 -8.83
CA CYS A 22 -10.52 16.12 -8.34
C CYS A 22 -9.45 16.95 -7.63
N ALA A 23 -8.46 16.31 -7.00
CA ALA A 23 -7.44 17.02 -6.24
C ALA A 23 -6.57 17.95 -7.12
N ASP A 24 -6.46 17.68 -8.43
CA ASP A 24 -5.74 18.54 -9.39
C ASP A 24 -6.40 19.92 -9.56
N ASP A 25 -7.71 20.02 -9.32
CA ASP A 25 -8.49 21.26 -9.42
C ASP A 25 -8.35 22.15 -8.17
N PHE A 26 -7.71 21.65 -7.11
CA PHE A 26 -7.65 22.30 -5.80
C PHE A 26 -6.20 22.45 -5.32
N SER A 27 -5.94 23.46 -4.48
CA SER A 27 -4.64 23.54 -3.81
C SER A 27 -4.54 22.46 -2.72
N PRO A 28 -3.46 21.66 -2.69
CA PRO A 28 -3.24 20.68 -1.62
C PRO A 28 -3.25 21.28 -0.22
N THR A 29 -2.94 22.58 -0.08
CA THR A 29 -2.98 23.29 1.21
C THR A 29 -4.37 23.36 1.85
N LEU A 30 -5.43 23.12 1.07
CA LEU A 30 -6.81 23.12 1.55
C LEU A 30 -7.23 21.77 2.15
N PHE A 31 -6.47 20.70 1.89
CA PHE A 31 -6.87 19.35 2.27
C PHE A 31 -6.65 19.09 3.77
N PRO A 32 -7.66 18.57 4.50
CA PRO A 32 -7.46 18.20 5.89
C PRO A 32 -6.41 17.10 6.05
N THR A 33 -5.52 17.26 7.04
CA THR A 33 -4.46 16.29 7.34
C THR A 33 -4.99 14.88 7.49
N LEU A 34 -6.07 14.70 8.26
CA LEU A 34 -6.66 13.39 8.50
C LEU A 34 -7.16 12.71 7.21
N GLU A 35 -7.69 13.47 6.25
CA GLU A 35 -8.19 12.91 4.98
C GLU A 35 -7.04 12.42 4.10
N VAL A 36 -5.96 13.21 3.98
CA VAL A 36 -4.75 12.81 3.25
C VAL A 36 -4.14 11.57 3.89
N GLN A 37 -4.02 11.55 5.22
CA GLN A 37 -3.43 10.42 5.94
C GLN A 37 -4.26 9.13 5.81
N ARG A 38 -5.59 9.22 5.72
CA ARG A 38 -6.47 8.06 5.44
C ARG A 38 -6.20 7.45 4.07
N ILE A 39 -6.04 8.28 3.04
CA ILE A 39 -5.71 7.85 1.68
C ILE A 39 -4.33 7.19 1.67
N ALA A 40 -3.35 7.84 2.30
CA ALA A 40 -1.99 7.31 2.38
C ALA A 40 -1.92 5.92 3.03
N VAL A 41 -2.68 5.69 4.11
CA VAL A 41 -2.76 4.37 4.75
C VAL A 41 -3.23 3.29 3.79
N ILE A 42 -4.32 3.51 3.04
CA ILE A 42 -4.84 2.49 2.13
C ILE A 42 -3.92 2.31 0.91
N ASP A 43 -3.37 3.39 0.37
CA ASP A 43 -2.46 3.30 -0.79
C ASP A 43 -1.15 2.59 -0.47
N ILE A 44 -0.54 2.84 0.70
CA ILE A 44 0.65 2.10 1.15
C ILE A 44 0.34 0.62 1.31
N ARG A 45 -0.81 0.28 1.91
CA ARG A 45 -1.19 -1.11 2.11
C ARG A 45 -1.49 -1.82 0.81
N LEU A 46 -2.12 -1.15 -0.14
CA LEU A 46 -2.46 -1.74 -1.42
C LEU A 46 -1.34 -1.63 -2.44
N PHE A 47 -0.27 -0.88 -2.14
CA PHE A 47 0.82 -0.61 -3.08
C PHE A 47 0.26 -0.03 -4.39
N ASN A 48 -0.55 1.02 -4.26
CA ASN A 48 -1.20 1.63 -5.41
C ASN A 48 -0.16 2.25 -6.33
N THR A 49 -0.05 1.78 -7.58
CA THR A 49 0.96 2.26 -8.52
C THR A 49 0.48 3.41 -9.39
N ASP A 50 -0.73 3.93 -9.15
CA ASP A 50 -1.33 4.99 -9.96
C ASP A 50 -2.12 6.00 -9.10
N ARG A 51 -1.56 6.39 -7.95
CA ARG A 51 -2.19 7.43 -7.12
C ARG A 51 -1.72 8.83 -7.52
N HIS A 52 -2.50 9.45 -8.38
CA HIS A 52 -2.41 10.88 -8.72
C HIS A 52 -3.68 11.64 -8.32
N GLY A 53 -3.68 12.97 -8.45
CA GLY A 53 -4.72 13.85 -7.92
C GLY A 53 -6.04 13.73 -8.66
N GLY A 54 -5.99 13.43 -9.96
CA GLY A 54 -7.13 12.97 -10.74
C GLY A 54 -7.86 11.75 -10.14
N ASN A 55 -7.18 10.90 -9.37
CA ASN A 55 -7.77 9.73 -8.71
C ASN A 55 -8.24 10.01 -7.28
N ILE A 56 -8.23 11.28 -6.83
CA ILE A 56 -8.75 11.71 -5.53
C ILE A 56 -9.84 12.75 -5.77
N LEU A 57 -11.09 12.38 -5.53
CA LEU A 57 -12.21 13.32 -5.62
C LEU A 57 -12.28 14.21 -4.39
N VAL A 58 -12.65 15.47 -4.60
CA VAL A 58 -12.83 16.47 -3.55
C VAL A 58 -14.30 16.83 -3.42
N GLN A 59 -14.82 16.77 -2.19
CA GLN A 59 -16.19 17.16 -1.87
C GLN A 59 -16.17 18.19 -0.74
N ARG A 60 -16.80 19.35 -0.95
CA ARG A 60 -17.03 20.36 0.10
C ARG A 60 -18.10 19.88 1.07
N ALA A 61 -17.88 20.13 2.36
CA ALA A 61 -18.93 19.99 3.36
C ALA A 61 -20.08 20.98 3.04
N ARG A 62 -21.26 20.42 2.73
CA ARG A 62 -22.50 21.19 2.59
C ARG A 62 -23.28 21.12 3.90
N GLY A 63 -23.79 22.27 4.33
CA GLY A 63 -24.71 22.34 5.46
C GLY A 63 -26.04 21.64 5.17
N PRO A 64 -26.94 21.54 6.16
CA PRO A 64 -28.27 20.92 6.02
C PRO A 64 -29.09 21.51 4.87
N ASP A 65 -28.82 22.77 4.52
CA ASP A 65 -29.55 23.55 3.52
C ASP A 65 -28.90 23.44 2.11
N GLY A 66 -27.87 22.61 1.95
CA GLY A 66 -27.13 22.42 0.71
C GLY A 66 -26.15 23.55 0.37
N THR A 67 -26.03 24.56 1.23
CA THR A 67 -25.08 25.67 1.10
C THR A 67 -23.72 25.30 1.69
N ASP A 68 -22.64 25.87 1.14
CA ASP A 68 -21.29 25.67 1.69
C ASP A 68 -21.22 26.15 3.13
N GLU A 69 -20.69 25.33 4.05
CA GLU A 69 -20.57 25.73 5.45
C GLU A 69 -19.54 26.86 5.62
N PRO A 70 -19.93 28.05 6.09
CA PRO A 70 -19.05 29.22 6.14
C PRO A 70 -18.02 29.18 7.29
N ARG A 71 -18.11 28.21 8.22
CA ARG A 71 -17.34 28.20 9.47
C ARG A 71 -16.32 27.08 9.62
N SER A 72 -16.27 26.14 8.67
CA SER A 72 -15.23 25.14 8.55
C SER A 72 -15.38 24.44 7.21
N PRO A 73 -14.60 24.78 6.17
CA PRO A 73 -14.64 24.07 4.91
C PRO A 73 -13.94 22.72 5.11
N GLY A 74 -14.63 21.77 5.74
CA GLY A 74 -14.17 20.40 5.79
C GLY A 74 -14.23 19.84 4.38
N LEU A 75 -13.11 19.83 3.66
CA LEU A 75 -13.03 19.06 2.42
C LEU A 75 -12.96 17.59 2.77
N LYS A 76 -13.78 16.78 2.13
CA LYS A 76 -13.69 15.33 2.15
C LYS A 76 -12.94 14.86 0.92
N LEU A 77 -12.01 13.93 1.10
CA LEU A 77 -11.28 13.31 0.00
C LEU A 77 -11.79 11.89 -0.22
N ILE A 78 -12.08 11.54 -1.47
CA ILE A 78 -12.59 10.21 -1.84
C ILE A 78 -11.62 9.59 -2.84
N PRO A 79 -10.80 8.60 -2.46
CA PRO A 79 -9.95 7.89 -3.41
C PRO A 79 -10.84 7.04 -4.33
N ILE A 80 -10.57 7.12 -5.62
CA ILE A 80 -11.18 6.29 -6.65
C ILE A 80 -10.09 5.54 -7.43
N ASP A 81 -10.51 4.79 -8.44
CA ASP A 81 -9.64 4.11 -9.40
C ASP A 81 -8.51 3.28 -8.76
N HIS A 82 -8.91 2.17 -8.13
CA HIS A 82 -7.97 1.24 -7.48
C HIS A 82 -7.56 0.10 -8.42
N GLY A 83 -7.66 0.30 -9.75
CA GLY A 83 -7.40 -0.75 -10.75
C GLY A 83 -5.95 -1.22 -10.79
N PHE A 84 -5.02 -0.35 -10.39
CA PHE A 84 -3.57 -0.58 -10.35
C PHE A 84 -3.05 -0.82 -8.91
N CYS A 85 -3.85 -1.49 -8.09
CA CYS A 85 -3.47 -1.91 -6.75
C CYS A 85 -3.05 -3.40 -6.71
N LEU A 86 -2.30 -3.76 -5.67
CA LEU A 86 -1.85 -5.12 -5.38
C LEU A 86 -1.07 -5.78 -6.54
N PRO A 87 -0.04 -5.10 -7.09
CA PRO A 87 0.89 -5.78 -7.99
C PRO A 87 1.51 -7.00 -7.28
N ASP A 88 1.95 -8.00 -8.05
CA ASP A 88 2.72 -9.10 -7.45
C ASP A 88 3.99 -8.54 -6.86
N TRP A 89 4.33 -8.86 -5.60
CA TRP A 89 5.47 -8.24 -4.93
C TRP A 89 6.80 -8.46 -5.68
N GLU A 90 6.98 -9.59 -6.40
CA GLU A 90 8.18 -9.81 -7.19
C GLU A 90 8.28 -8.81 -8.35
N CYS A 91 7.15 -8.51 -9.00
CA CYS A 91 7.08 -7.50 -10.05
C CYS A 91 7.07 -6.07 -9.49
N ALA A 92 6.39 -5.85 -8.37
CA ALA A 92 6.19 -4.54 -7.73
C ALA A 92 7.49 -3.95 -7.21
N LEU A 93 8.41 -4.82 -6.77
CA LEU A 93 9.69 -4.39 -6.28
C LEU A 93 10.66 -4.07 -7.43
N ASP A 94 10.49 -4.62 -8.63
CA ASP A 94 11.28 -4.17 -9.78
C ASP A 94 10.97 -2.70 -10.09
N SER A 95 12.00 -1.92 -10.42
CA SER A 95 11.90 -0.45 -10.59
C SER A 95 10.93 0.00 -11.69
N LEU A 96 10.47 -0.92 -12.54
CA LEU A 96 9.46 -0.68 -13.59
C LEU A 96 8.02 -0.62 -13.07
N ALA A 97 7.76 -1.03 -11.83
CA ALA A 97 6.44 -1.04 -11.19
C ALA A 97 6.41 -0.26 -9.86
N ALA A 98 7.37 0.65 -9.66
CA ALA A 98 7.45 1.44 -8.44
C ALA A 98 6.17 2.29 -8.27
N ALA A 99 5.55 2.18 -7.09
CA ALA A 99 4.46 3.07 -6.74
C ALA A 99 4.94 4.52 -6.73
N ASP A 100 4.15 5.43 -7.28
CA ASP A 100 4.32 6.87 -7.09
C ASP A 100 3.03 7.43 -6.50
N PHE A 101 3.16 8.10 -5.35
CA PHE A 101 2.04 8.61 -4.60
C PHE A 101 2.09 10.13 -4.62
N GLU A 102 1.19 10.80 -5.32
CA GLU A 102 1.23 12.25 -5.38
C GLU A 102 1.12 12.92 -4.00
N TRP A 103 0.30 12.33 -3.11
CA TRP A 103 0.14 12.85 -1.75
C TRP A 103 1.43 12.83 -0.92
N ARG A 104 2.47 12.10 -1.33
CA ARG A 104 3.78 12.05 -0.63
C ARG A 104 4.46 13.43 -0.56
N TYR A 105 4.14 14.29 -1.52
CA TYR A 105 4.70 15.65 -1.64
C TYR A 105 3.85 16.69 -0.89
N TRP A 106 2.68 16.32 -0.38
CA TRP A 106 1.81 17.24 0.35
C TRP A 106 2.26 17.36 1.81
N ALA A 107 2.19 18.56 2.37
CA ALA A 107 2.64 18.84 3.74
C ALA A 107 1.97 17.94 4.80
N GLN A 108 0.72 17.56 4.56
CA GLN A 108 -0.09 16.68 5.40
C GLN A 108 0.50 15.26 5.54
N ALA A 109 1.16 14.74 4.50
CA ALA A 109 1.81 13.43 4.54
C ALA A 109 3.13 13.48 5.33
N ARG A 110 3.77 14.65 5.38
CA ARG A 110 4.99 14.94 6.16
C ARG A 110 4.71 15.45 7.58
N ALA A 111 3.45 15.63 7.94
CA ALA A 111 3.05 15.95 9.29
C ALA A 111 3.06 14.68 10.17
N PRO A 112 3.19 14.81 11.51
CA PRO A 112 2.97 13.70 12.43
C PRO A 112 1.61 13.03 12.16
N MET A 113 1.57 11.71 12.29
CA MET A 113 0.32 10.97 12.11
C MET A 113 -0.69 11.34 13.19
N GLU A 114 -1.92 11.62 12.78
CA GLU A 114 -3.05 11.86 13.68
C GLU A 114 -3.28 10.65 14.59
N ALA A 115 -3.70 10.88 15.84
CA ALA A 115 -3.91 9.81 16.81
C ALA A 115 -4.91 8.75 16.31
N ALA A 116 -5.94 9.17 15.57
CA ALA A 116 -6.91 8.27 14.96
C ALA A 116 -6.29 7.37 13.87
N VAL A 117 -5.29 7.86 13.14
CA VAL A 117 -4.54 7.11 12.12
C VAL A 117 -3.64 6.08 12.78
N LEU A 118 -2.88 6.48 13.81
CA LEU A 118 -2.04 5.57 14.59
C LEU A 118 -2.86 4.43 15.22
N GLU A 119 -3.99 4.75 15.85
CA GLU A 119 -4.86 3.72 16.44
C GLU A 119 -5.52 2.83 15.39
N HIS A 120 -5.78 3.34 14.18
CA HIS A 120 -6.22 2.49 13.08
C HIS A 120 -5.11 1.51 12.67
N ILE A 121 -3.90 2.01 12.38
CA ILE A 121 -2.74 1.20 11.97
C ILE A 121 -2.43 0.10 12.99
N ARG A 122 -2.45 0.42 14.29
CA ARG A 122 -2.20 -0.52 15.39
C ARG A 122 -3.20 -1.68 15.42
N ARG A 123 -4.45 -1.45 15.00
CA ARG A 123 -5.53 -2.45 15.05
C ARG A 123 -5.60 -3.34 13.81
N ILE A 124 -4.84 -3.06 12.76
CA ILE A 124 -4.87 -3.86 11.54
C ILE A 124 -4.30 -5.25 11.83
N ASP A 125 -5.13 -6.27 11.63
CA ASP A 125 -4.70 -7.67 11.66
C ASP A 125 -4.39 -8.12 10.23
N VAL A 126 -3.10 -8.12 9.92
CA VAL A 126 -2.57 -8.50 8.61
C VAL A 126 -2.88 -9.95 8.23
N HIS A 127 -3.02 -10.85 9.21
CA HIS A 127 -3.32 -12.26 8.96
C HIS A 127 -4.82 -12.45 8.69
N ALA A 128 -5.69 -11.75 9.41
CA ALA A 128 -7.11 -11.76 9.16
C ALA A 128 -7.44 -11.19 7.76
N ASP A 129 -6.78 -10.10 7.36
CA ASP A 129 -6.95 -9.51 6.03
C ASP A 129 -6.44 -10.45 4.92
N ALA A 130 -5.28 -11.10 5.11
CA ALA A 130 -4.78 -12.09 4.16
C ALA A 130 -5.72 -13.29 4.03
N ALA A 131 -6.23 -13.82 5.14
CA ALA A 131 -7.20 -14.91 5.14
C ALA A 131 -8.49 -14.52 4.40
N ARG A 132 -8.96 -13.28 4.60
CA ARG A 132 -10.13 -12.76 3.89
C ARG A 132 -9.89 -12.66 2.38
N LEU A 133 -8.74 -12.17 1.94
CA LEU A 133 -8.40 -12.07 0.51
C LEU A 133 -8.28 -13.45 -0.16
N ARG A 134 -7.77 -14.47 0.55
CA ARG A 134 -7.73 -15.85 0.06
C ARG A 134 -9.11 -16.47 -0.03
N ALA A 135 -10.01 -16.12 0.89
CA ALA A 135 -11.37 -16.65 0.96
C ALA A 135 -12.35 -15.97 0.00
N ASP A 136 -11.99 -14.81 -0.58
CA ASP A 136 -12.81 -14.05 -1.53
C ASP A 136 -12.82 -14.71 -2.93
N GLU A 137 -13.07 -16.02 -2.96
CA GLU A 137 -13.36 -16.75 -4.19
C GLU A 137 -14.78 -16.37 -4.67
N PRO A 138 -14.92 -15.81 -5.88
CA PRO A 138 -16.24 -15.45 -6.39
C PRO A 138 -17.08 -16.72 -6.56
N ALA A 139 -18.28 -16.74 -5.98
CA ALA A 139 -19.22 -17.80 -6.22
C ALA A 139 -19.56 -17.90 -7.72
N PRO A 140 -19.80 -19.11 -8.26
CA PRO A 140 -20.25 -19.27 -9.64
C PRO A 140 -21.49 -18.40 -9.89
N THR A 141 -21.48 -17.59 -10.96
CA THR A 141 -22.67 -16.80 -11.28
C THR A 141 -23.75 -17.73 -11.84
N ALA A 142 -25.02 -17.46 -11.52
CA ALA A 142 -26.17 -18.18 -12.08
C ALA A 142 -26.25 -18.10 -13.62
N SER A 143 -25.50 -17.18 -14.22
CA SER A 143 -25.45 -16.89 -15.65
C SER A 143 -24.32 -17.57 -16.42
N GLY A 144 -23.52 -18.43 -15.76
CA GLY A 144 -22.45 -19.17 -16.42
C GLY A 144 -21.22 -18.32 -16.78
N ILE A 145 -21.09 -17.12 -16.19
CA ILE A 145 -19.85 -16.36 -16.26
C ILE A 145 -18.85 -17.02 -15.31
N PRO A 146 -17.62 -17.34 -15.76
CA PRO A 146 -16.59 -17.85 -14.86
C PRO A 146 -16.35 -16.88 -13.70
N ALA A 147 -16.22 -17.42 -12.50
CA ALA A 147 -15.73 -16.67 -11.34
C ALA A 147 -14.37 -16.02 -11.69
N LEU A 148 -14.10 -14.83 -11.14
CA LEU A 148 -12.73 -14.30 -11.16
C LEU A 148 -11.80 -15.32 -10.48
N PRO A 149 -10.56 -15.48 -10.97
CA PRO A 149 -9.58 -16.27 -10.24
C PRO A 149 -9.33 -15.63 -8.86
N PRO A 150 -8.98 -16.43 -7.85
CA PRO A 150 -8.56 -15.91 -6.56
C PRO A 150 -7.35 -14.99 -6.74
N LEU A 151 -7.20 -14.04 -5.81
CA LEU A 151 -6.03 -13.18 -5.79
C LEU A 151 -4.77 -14.03 -5.61
N ARG A 152 -3.74 -13.79 -6.44
CA ARG A 152 -2.48 -14.54 -6.39
C ARG A 152 -1.77 -14.27 -5.07
N GLU A 153 -1.10 -15.29 -4.53
CA GLU A 153 -0.41 -15.16 -3.24
C GLU A 153 0.63 -14.05 -3.24
N GLY A 154 1.33 -13.82 -4.35
CA GLY A 154 2.28 -12.70 -4.47
C GLY A 154 1.64 -11.31 -4.29
N CYS A 155 0.39 -11.13 -4.71
CA CYS A 155 -0.38 -9.90 -4.49
C CYS A 155 -0.82 -9.76 -3.02
N ILE A 156 -1.13 -10.86 -2.36
CA ILE A 156 -1.44 -10.88 -0.92
C ILE A 156 -0.18 -10.54 -0.12
N THR A 157 0.98 -11.09 -0.51
CA THR A 157 2.28 -10.75 0.06
C THR A 157 2.58 -9.25 -0.07
N THR A 158 2.27 -8.62 -1.21
CA THR A 158 2.35 -7.15 -1.35
C THR A 158 1.55 -6.42 -0.28
N MET A 159 0.29 -6.81 -0.05
CA MET A 159 -0.55 -6.21 0.99
C MET A 159 0.08 -6.35 2.38
N ARG A 160 0.65 -7.52 2.66
CA ARG A 160 1.29 -7.82 3.94
C ARG A 160 2.56 -7.00 4.13
N ILE A 161 3.39 -6.87 3.09
CA ILE A 161 4.59 -6.00 3.10
C ILE A 161 4.18 -4.56 3.39
N GLY A 162 3.22 -4.01 2.64
CA GLY A 162 2.73 -2.63 2.85
C GLY A 162 2.16 -2.42 4.26
N THR A 163 1.43 -3.41 4.78
CA THR A 163 0.89 -3.36 6.15
C THR A 163 1.98 -3.40 7.22
N ARG A 164 2.99 -4.28 7.08
CA ARG A 164 4.12 -4.35 8.03
C ARG A 164 4.99 -3.11 7.99
N LEU A 165 5.28 -2.60 6.80
CA LEU A 165 5.97 -1.33 6.60
C LEU A 165 5.27 -0.19 7.35
N LEU A 166 3.95 -0.09 7.20
CA LEU A 166 3.13 0.93 7.85
C LEU A 166 3.14 0.79 9.38
N GLN A 167 2.99 -0.43 9.91
CA GLN A 167 2.98 -0.70 11.34
C GLN A 167 4.34 -0.41 12.00
N ILE A 168 5.44 -0.83 11.38
CA ILE A 168 6.79 -0.60 11.89
C ILE A 168 7.14 0.89 11.79
N GLY A 169 6.82 1.53 10.65
CA GLY A 169 7.05 2.97 10.46
C GLY A 169 6.30 3.81 11.50
N ALA A 170 5.03 3.50 11.76
CA ALA A 170 4.25 4.15 12.82
C ALA A 170 4.85 3.93 14.21
N ALA A 171 5.30 2.71 14.54
CA ALA A 171 5.94 2.41 15.82
C ALA A 171 7.27 3.16 16.02
N GLU A 172 8.00 3.41 14.93
CA GLU A 172 9.24 4.20 14.94
C GLU A 172 8.99 5.71 14.79
N ALA A 173 7.72 6.15 14.76
CA ALA A 173 7.28 7.55 14.63
C ALA A 173 7.74 8.24 13.33
N LEU A 174 7.80 7.50 12.23
CA LEU A 174 7.93 8.07 10.89
C LEU A 174 6.61 8.70 10.43
N THR A 175 6.68 9.67 9.53
CA THR A 175 5.49 10.20 8.84
C THR A 175 5.08 9.28 7.68
N LEU A 176 3.88 9.49 7.12
CA LEU A 176 3.44 8.68 5.98
C LEU A 176 4.26 9.00 4.72
N GLY A 177 4.71 10.24 4.57
CA GLY A 177 5.63 10.63 3.49
C GLY A 177 6.99 9.95 3.61
N ASP A 178 7.51 9.78 4.83
CA ASP A 178 8.77 9.06 5.06
C ASP A 178 8.65 7.57 4.70
N ILE A 179 7.51 6.97 5.04
CA ILE A 179 7.21 5.59 4.66
C ILE A 179 7.05 5.48 3.14
N ALA A 180 6.42 6.47 2.50
CA ALA A 180 6.32 6.54 1.05
C ALA A 180 7.71 6.64 0.38
N ASP A 181 8.64 7.41 0.93
CA ASP A 181 10.02 7.47 0.41
C ASP A 181 10.69 6.09 0.40
N ILE A 182 10.49 5.26 1.42
CA ILE A 182 11.05 3.91 1.46
C ILE A 182 10.55 3.05 0.30
N ILE A 183 9.31 3.30 -0.16
CA ILE A 183 8.69 2.60 -1.29
C ILE A 183 9.19 3.18 -2.63
N CYS A 184 9.15 4.50 -2.77
CA CYS A 184 9.29 5.21 -4.05
C CYS A 184 10.75 5.58 -4.38
N GLU A 185 11.55 5.96 -3.38
CA GLU A 185 12.86 6.56 -3.62
C GLU A 185 13.94 5.48 -3.85
N PRO A 186 14.82 5.67 -4.87
CA PRO A 186 15.96 4.81 -5.09
C PRO A 186 16.88 4.75 -3.88
N HIS A 187 17.44 3.58 -3.58
CA HIS A 187 18.41 3.44 -2.51
C HIS A 187 19.72 4.17 -2.87
N PRO A 188 20.22 5.11 -2.03
CA PRO A 188 21.39 5.93 -2.36
C PRO A 188 22.70 5.13 -2.48
N GLN A 189 22.73 3.86 -2.05
CA GLN A 189 23.86 2.94 -2.21
C GLN A 189 23.57 1.79 -3.20
N ALA A 190 22.50 1.87 -4.01
CA ALA A 190 22.15 0.85 -5.01
C ALA A 190 23.28 0.62 -6.04
N GLU A 191 24.18 1.58 -6.22
CA GLU A 191 25.34 1.45 -7.13
C GLU A 191 26.47 0.59 -6.57
N HIS A 192 26.52 0.31 -5.26
CA HIS A 192 27.70 -0.30 -4.61
C HIS A 192 27.44 -1.55 -3.78
N ALA A 193 26.19 -1.94 -3.56
CA ALA A 193 25.84 -3.14 -2.81
C ALA A 193 25.11 -4.14 -3.70
N ASP A 194 25.22 -5.43 -3.37
CA ASP A 194 24.50 -6.59 -3.95
C ASP A 194 22.96 -6.51 -3.84
N LEU A 195 22.38 -5.29 -3.75
CA LEU A 195 21.01 -4.96 -3.37
C LEU A 195 20.04 -4.75 -4.55
N GLY A 196 20.46 -4.99 -5.78
CA GLY A 196 19.63 -4.83 -6.98
C GLY A 196 20.23 -3.71 -7.82
N GLY A 197 20.18 -3.86 -9.14
CA GLY A 197 20.82 -2.91 -10.05
C GLY A 197 20.43 -1.44 -9.78
N ALA A 198 21.22 -0.52 -10.34
CA ALA A 198 20.99 0.92 -10.21
C ALA A 198 19.50 1.29 -10.36
N GLY A 199 18.94 2.03 -9.39
CA GLY A 199 17.56 2.53 -9.42
C GLY A 199 16.52 1.73 -8.60
N ALA A 200 16.90 0.65 -7.90
CA ALA A 200 15.98 -0.05 -7.00
C ALA A 200 15.65 0.77 -5.74
N SER A 201 14.40 0.71 -5.27
CA SER A 201 13.99 1.42 -4.05
C SER A 201 14.58 0.80 -2.78
N VAL A 202 14.54 1.55 -1.67
CA VAL A 202 14.96 1.03 -0.37
C VAL A 202 14.21 -0.25 -0.01
N LEU A 203 12.88 -0.25 -0.18
CA LEU A 203 12.05 -1.41 0.12
C LEU A 203 12.41 -2.64 -0.72
N HIS A 204 12.74 -2.45 -2.01
CA HIS A 204 13.23 -3.55 -2.85
C HIS A 204 14.45 -4.21 -2.22
N GLY A 205 15.46 -3.43 -1.84
CA GLY A 205 16.68 -3.95 -1.23
C GLY A 205 16.42 -4.72 0.07
N LEU A 206 15.54 -4.20 0.93
CA LEU A 206 15.17 -4.84 2.19
C LEU A 206 14.43 -6.17 1.97
N CYS A 207 13.47 -6.20 1.03
CA CYS A 207 12.74 -7.41 0.64
C CYS A 207 13.66 -8.45 0.01
N ARG A 208 14.57 -8.05 -0.90
CA ARG A 208 15.55 -8.96 -1.50
C ARG A 208 16.47 -9.57 -0.44
N GLY A 209 16.94 -8.76 0.50
CA GLY A 209 17.75 -9.23 1.63
C GLY A 209 16.99 -10.23 2.53
N ALA A 210 15.72 -9.94 2.84
CA ALA A 210 14.86 -10.83 3.60
C ALA A 210 14.61 -12.17 2.88
N ARG A 211 14.40 -12.14 1.56
CA ARG A 211 14.20 -13.33 0.74
C ARG A 211 15.44 -14.22 0.72
N SER A 212 16.62 -13.62 0.49
CA SER A 212 17.88 -14.36 0.52
C SER A 212 18.09 -15.09 1.85
N GLU A 213 17.77 -14.43 2.97
CA GLU A 213 17.84 -15.02 4.29
C GLU A 213 16.83 -16.15 4.49
N ALA A 214 15.58 -15.96 4.06
CA ALA A 214 14.54 -16.97 4.13
C ALA A 214 14.92 -18.24 3.34
N LEU A 215 15.44 -18.08 2.12
CA LEU A 215 15.92 -19.18 1.29
C LEU A 215 17.06 -19.96 1.97
N LEU A 216 18.00 -19.26 2.62
CA LEU A 216 19.07 -19.91 3.39
C LEU A 216 18.51 -20.75 4.55
N ARG A 217 17.49 -20.26 5.26
CA ARG A 217 16.83 -21.03 6.33
C ARG A 217 16.15 -22.27 5.79
N VAL A 218 15.45 -22.18 4.66
CA VAL A 218 14.82 -23.34 4.00
C VAL A 218 15.86 -24.38 3.58
N LEU A 219 17.02 -23.94 3.07
CA LEU A 219 18.12 -24.85 2.71
C LEU A 219 18.68 -25.59 3.94
N GLN A 220 18.72 -24.94 5.10
CA GLN A 220 19.19 -25.53 6.35
C GLN A 220 18.22 -26.60 6.92
N CYS A 221 16.93 -26.55 6.58
CA CYS A 221 15.94 -27.56 6.99
C CYS A 221 16.13 -28.94 6.31
N GLY A 222 17.04 -29.06 5.34
CA GLY A 222 17.38 -30.34 4.69
C GLY A 222 16.31 -30.87 3.73
N LYS A 223 16.38 -32.17 3.37
CA LYS A 223 15.45 -32.83 2.43
C LYS A 223 14.13 -33.31 3.08
N ALA A 224 13.95 -33.12 4.38
CA ALA A 224 12.85 -33.73 5.13
C ALA A 224 11.48 -33.09 4.88
N LEU A 225 11.44 -31.83 4.43
CA LEU A 225 10.20 -31.10 4.18
C LEU A 225 9.67 -31.29 2.75
N SER A 226 8.35 -31.43 2.62
CA SER A 226 7.64 -31.35 1.34
C SER A 226 7.78 -29.97 0.69
N VAL A 227 7.36 -29.84 -0.57
CA VAL A 227 7.39 -28.55 -1.28
C VAL A 227 6.50 -27.52 -0.58
N GLU A 228 5.31 -27.92 -0.15
CA GLU A 228 4.33 -27.08 0.53
C GLU A 228 4.86 -26.63 1.91
N GLN A 229 5.47 -27.56 2.65
CA GLN A 229 6.08 -27.23 3.95
C GLN A 229 7.25 -26.26 3.80
N ARG A 230 8.05 -26.38 2.74
CA ARG A 230 9.13 -25.43 2.44
C ARG A 230 8.59 -24.04 2.13
N ALA A 231 7.51 -23.94 1.35
CA ALA A 231 6.89 -22.65 1.03
C ALA A 231 6.38 -21.94 2.29
N VAL A 232 5.73 -22.68 3.21
CA VAL A 232 5.29 -22.12 4.50
C VAL A 232 6.46 -21.64 5.36
N VAL A 233 7.55 -22.40 5.41
CA VAL A 233 8.76 -22.02 6.15
C VAL A 233 9.44 -20.80 5.52
N GLU A 234 9.55 -20.75 4.19
CA GLU A 234 10.10 -19.62 3.45
C GLU A 234 9.31 -18.35 3.73
N GLU A 235 8.00 -18.41 3.60
CA GLU A 235 7.09 -17.27 3.80
C GLU A 235 7.19 -16.72 5.23
N ALA A 236 7.16 -17.61 6.23
CA ALA A 236 7.30 -17.21 7.62
C ALA A 236 8.68 -16.57 7.89
N ALA A 237 9.75 -17.19 7.39
CA ALA A 237 11.10 -16.68 7.53
C ALA A 237 11.30 -15.33 6.80
N PHE A 238 10.69 -15.15 5.64
CA PHE A 238 10.73 -13.91 4.87
C PHE A 238 10.11 -12.76 5.66
N HIS A 239 8.89 -12.94 6.17
CA HIS A 239 8.22 -11.88 6.94
C HIS A 239 8.97 -11.55 8.23
N GLU A 240 9.51 -12.55 8.93
CA GLU A 240 10.32 -12.31 10.13
C GLU A 240 11.61 -11.53 9.80
N ALA A 241 12.35 -11.95 8.78
CA ALA A 241 13.57 -11.27 8.35
C ALA A 241 13.29 -9.84 7.84
N LEU A 242 12.18 -9.65 7.13
CA LEU A 242 11.75 -8.34 6.64
C LEU A 242 11.42 -7.40 7.80
N ASP A 243 10.67 -7.87 8.80
CA ASP A 243 10.33 -7.07 9.98
C ASP A 243 11.56 -6.59 10.74
N GLN A 244 12.56 -7.46 10.90
CA GLN A 244 13.84 -7.12 11.54
C GLN A 244 14.60 -6.06 10.73
N ARG A 245 14.67 -6.24 9.40
CA ARG A 245 15.36 -5.32 8.48
C ARG A 245 14.70 -3.94 8.43
N LEU A 246 13.37 -3.89 8.31
CA LEU A 246 12.58 -2.67 8.35
C LEU A 246 12.80 -1.91 9.66
N SER A 247 12.68 -2.61 10.79
CA SER A 247 12.89 -2.01 12.12
C SER A 247 14.30 -1.44 12.27
N ALA A 248 15.32 -2.18 11.83
CA ALA A 248 16.71 -1.73 11.90
C ALA A 248 16.95 -0.49 11.03
N TYR A 249 16.43 -0.50 9.79
CA TYR A 249 16.56 0.60 8.84
C TYR A 249 15.87 1.87 9.36
N MET A 250 14.59 1.78 9.74
CA MET A 250 13.80 2.93 10.19
C MET A 250 14.35 3.56 11.47
N ARG A 251 14.86 2.74 12.41
CA ARG A 251 15.60 3.24 13.59
C ARG A 251 16.86 4.00 13.21
N ALA A 252 17.62 3.50 12.23
CA ALA A 252 18.83 4.16 11.76
C ALA A 252 18.51 5.50 11.09
N LEU A 253 17.48 5.53 10.23
CA LEU A 253 17.00 6.73 9.56
C LEU A 253 16.60 7.81 10.58
N LYS A 254 15.81 7.45 11.60
CA LYS A 254 15.41 8.37 12.67
C LYS A 254 16.60 8.95 13.43
N ARG A 255 17.61 8.13 13.74
CA ARG A 255 18.84 8.61 14.41
C ARG A 255 19.57 9.64 13.56
N GLN A 256 19.66 9.44 12.24
CA GLN A 256 20.30 10.39 11.33
C GLN A 256 19.58 11.74 11.32
N TRP A 257 18.25 11.76 11.27
CA TRP A 257 17.48 13.01 11.32
C TRP A 257 17.62 13.73 12.65
N THR A 258 17.60 12.98 13.75
CA THR A 258 17.79 13.56 15.09
C THR A 258 19.17 14.20 15.21
N ALA A 259 20.20 13.59 14.63
CA ALA A 259 21.56 14.13 14.62
C ALA A 259 21.72 15.33 13.67
N ALA A 260 21.01 15.36 12.53
CA ALA A 260 21.05 16.47 11.58
C ALA A 260 20.28 17.72 12.06
N ALA A 261 19.35 17.56 13.01
CA ALA A 261 18.58 18.64 13.62
C ALA A 261 19.29 19.30 14.83
N GLN A 262 20.47 18.81 15.22
CA GLN A 262 21.31 19.34 16.31
C GLN A 262 22.50 20.12 15.74
#